data_AF-A0A969EM22-F1
#
_entry.id   AF-A0A969EM22-F1
#
_cell.length_a   1.000
_cell.length_b   1.000
_cell.length_c   1.000
_cell.angle_alpha   90.00
_cell.angle_beta   90.00
_cell.angle_gamma   90.00
#
_symmetry.space_group_name_H-M   'P 1'
#
loop_
_entity.id
_entity.type
_entity.pdbx_description
1 polymer ?
#
loop_
_entity_poly.entity_id
_entity_poly.type
_entity_poly.pdbx_seq_one_letter_code
_entity_poly.pdbx_strand_id
1 'polypeptide(L)'
;MLKKPSRQPERNLRILQTPASQADIDAAKAQVVLAQQALERAQDLYAPYESKPEDNLVRAQLLASLSAKQAEYDAAVRKVNGLQGTYSSPLDMAVAEANVASAQAQLLQAQRDYERIQDGPSEAEIALLQAQLTDAQENYADISAGPDPDDVAAAEARIAATQATLDSAFITAPFDGIISEVIVKPGDLVSPGSFAFKLDDLSHLLVDVEVSEVDINRILVGQNAILTFDAVLATEYHGVVNEVALVGTTSAGVVSFKVTIELLDADANVRPGMTAGVSLVVSELEDVLLVPNRAVRLLNGDRVVYIVKADSSAPVPVQVVLGASSETYSEVQGGELNVGDEIVLNPPTDFGSFFEGGPPGQ
;
A
#
# COMPACT_ATOMS: atom_id res chain seq x y z
N MET A 1 69.61 24.80 -24.46
CA MET A 1 70.73 25.75 -24.27
C MET A 1 70.71 26.24 -22.83
N LEU A 2 71.54 25.67 -21.95
CA LEU A 2 71.54 26.01 -20.52
C LEU A 2 72.27 27.35 -20.27
N LYS A 3 71.56 28.28 -19.64
CA LYS A 3 72.07 29.58 -19.18
C LYS A 3 72.93 29.35 -17.94
N LYS A 4 74.23 29.67 -18.01
CA LYS A 4 75.19 29.51 -16.89
C LYS A 4 74.66 30.20 -15.62
N PRO A 5 74.81 29.59 -14.43
CA PRO A 5 74.40 30.21 -13.17
C PRO A 5 75.20 31.49 -12.89
N SER A 6 74.51 32.47 -12.31
CA SER A 6 74.95 33.85 -12.09
C SER A 6 76.21 33.95 -11.21
N ARG A 7 77.28 34.55 -11.73
CA ARG A 7 78.50 34.99 -10.98
C ARG A 7 78.26 36.17 -10.01
N GLN A 8 77.05 36.31 -9.49
CA GLN A 8 76.71 37.37 -8.53
C GLN A 8 77.45 37.28 -7.19
N PRO A 9 77.72 36.10 -6.59
CA PRO A 9 78.44 36.07 -5.30
C PRO A 9 79.91 36.51 -5.44
N GLU A 10 80.57 36.23 -6.57
CA GLU A 10 81.96 36.64 -6.83
C GLU A 10 82.12 38.16 -7.01
N ARG A 11 81.09 38.86 -7.51
CA ARG A 11 81.09 40.34 -7.61
C ARG A 11 80.96 41.03 -6.26
N ASN A 12 80.23 40.42 -5.31
CA ASN A 12 80.03 41.00 -3.99
C ASN A 12 81.31 41.01 -3.15
N LEU A 13 82.22 40.05 -3.37
CA LEU A 13 83.50 39.97 -2.65
C LEU A 13 84.47 41.10 -3.01
N ARG A 14 84.42 41.60 -4.26
CA ARG A 14 85.37 42.61 -4.76
C ARG A 14 85.02 44.05 -4.39
N ILE A 15 83.75 44.31 -4.00
CA ILE A 15 83.27 45.65 -3.62
C ILE A 15 83.68 46.01 -2.18
N LEU A 16 84.10 45.04 -1.37
CA LEU A 16 84.49 45.22 0.04
C LEU A 16 85.95 45.65 0.26
N GLN A 17 86.75 45.88 -0.80
CA GLN A 17 88.19 46.14 -0.69
C GLN A 17 88.63 47.55 -1.16
N THR A 18 87.87 48.60 -0.85
CA THR A 18 88.40 49.97 -0.92
C THR A 18 88.80 50.37 0.49
N PRO A 19 90.10 50.49 0.83
CA PRO A 19 90.50 50.78 2.20
C PRO A 19 89.99 52.18 2.60
N ALA A 20 89.39 52.26 3.80
CA ALA A 20 88.95 53.52 4.38
C ALA A 20 90.13 54.48 4.55
N SER A 21 89.88 55.79 4.45
CA SER A 21 90.97 56.77 4.63
C SER A 21 91.47 56.76 6.07
N GLN A 22 92.75 57.07 6.28
CA GLN A 22 93.35 57.10 7.62
C GLN A 22 92.60 58.05 8.58
N ALA A 23 92.06 59.15 8.03
CA ALA A 23 91.24 60.10 8.78
C ALA A 23 89.91 59.50 9.26
N ASP A 24 89.28 58.62 8.48
CA ASP A 24 88.03 57.95 8.86
C ASP A 24 88.27 56.89 9.96
N ILE A 25 89.39 56.17 9.87
CA ILE A 25 89.82 55.20 10.89
C ILE A 25 90.10 55.91 12.21
N ASP A 26 90.82 57.03 12.16
CA ASP A 26 91.17 57.81 13.36
C ASP A 26 89.94 58.47 13.98
N ALA A 27 88.99 58.97 13.17
CA ALA A 27 87.71 59.48 13.65
C ALA A 27 86.85 58.38 14.31
N ALA A 28 86.83 57.17 13.73
CA ALA A 28 86.09 56.04 14.30
C ALA A 28 86.74 55.54 15.59
N LYS A 29 88.08 55.51 15.69
CA LYS A 29 88.79 55.19 16.92
C LYS A 29 88.52 56.22 18.01
N ALA A 30 88.50 57.50 17.66
CA ALA A 30 88.08 58.55 18.59
C ALA A 30 86.65 58.31 19.09
N GLN A 31 85.75 57.87 18.22
CA GLN A 31 84.38 57.51 18.58
C GLN A 31 84.30 56.30 19.53
N VAL A 32 85.16 55.28 19.36
CA VAL A 32 85.29 54.16 20.31
C VAL A 32 85.76 54.66 21.68
N VAL A 33 86.76 55.53 21.73
CA VAL A 33 87.25 56.10 22.98
C VAL A 33 86.16 56.91 23.68
N LEU A 34 85.41 57.73 22.94
CA LEU A 34 84.27 58.49 23.49
C LEU A 34 83.16 57.57 24.01
N ALA A 35 82.83 56.51 23.27
CA ALA A 35 81.83 55.53 23.68
C ALA A 35 82.29 54.72 24.91
N GLN A 36 83.58 54.38 24.99
CA GLN A 36 84.18 53.71 26.15
C GLN A 36 84.11 54.60 27.39
N GLN A 37 84.46 55.88 27.28
CA GLN A 37 84.31 56.83 28.38
C GLN A 37 82.85 57.01 28.82
N ALA A 38 81.91 56.97 27.87
CA ALA A 38 80.48 57.06 28.18
C ALA A 38 79.97 55.79 28.88
N LEU A 39 80.46 54.61 28.46
CA LEU A 39 80.18 53.33 29.09
C LEU A 39 80.75 53.28 30.51
N GLU A 40 82.00 53.69 30.71
CA GLU A 40 82.66 53.74 32.01
C GLU A 40 81.91 54.67 32.99
N ARG A 41 81.52 55.87 32.55
CA ARG A 41 80.64 56.74 33.36
C ARG A 41 79.30 56.10 33.69
N ALA A 42 78.68 55.37 32.76
CA ALA A 42 77.43 54.67 33.02
C ALA A 42 77.61 53.52 34.02
N GLN A 43 78.74 52.82 33.97
CA GLN A 43 79.13 51.80 34.95
C GLN A 43 79.35 52.43 36.33
N ASP A 44 80.08 53.54 36.41
CA ASP A 44 80.32 54.27 37.67
C ASP A 44 79.02 54.77 38.32
N LEU A 45 78.08 55.27 37.52
CA LEU A 45 76.77 55.71 38.01
C LEU A 45 75.91 54.53 38.47
N TYR A 46 76.04 53.36 37.83
CA TYR A 46 75.32 52.15 38.18
C TYR A 46 75.90 51.43 39.42
N ALA A 47 77.22 51.45 39.62
CA ALA A 47 77.91 50.68 40.66
C ALA A 47 77.35 50.87 42.10
N PRO A 48 76.99 52.08 42.57
CA PRO A 48 76.36 52.27 43.88
C PRO A 48 74.98 51.62 44.02
N TYR A 49 74.33 51.29 42.91
CA TYR A 49 72.97 50.75 42.83
C TYR A 49 72.93 49.27 42.43
N GLU A 50 74.08 48.65 42.17
CA GLU A 50 74.20 47.25 41.71
C GLU A 50 73.65 46.23 42.71
N SER A 51 73.69 46.53 44.02
CA SER A 51 73.16 45.68 45.09
C SER A 51 71.74 46.03 45.53
N LYS A 52 71.12 47.06 44.95
CA LYS A 52 69.72 47.42 45.22
C LYS A 52 68.78 46.39 44.58
N PRO A 53 67.59 46.12 45.14
CA PRO A 53 66.67 45.15 44.55
C PRO A 53 66.18 45.60 43.15
N GLU A 54 65.81 44.65 42.30
CA GLU A 54 65.50 44.86 40.87
C GLU A 54 64.26 45.75 40.63
N ASP A 55 63.38 45.85 41.62
CA ASP A 55 62.21 46.73 41.64
C ASP A 55 62.56 48.20 41.87
N ASN A 56 63.81 48.51 42.20
CA ASN A 56 64.29 49.88 42.33
C ASN A 56 64.33 50.57 40.96
N LEU A 57 63.42 51.52 40.75
CA LEU A 57 63.29 52.26 39.50
C LEU A 57 64.61 52.93 39.06
N VAL A 58 65.43 53.42 40.00
CA VAL A 58 66.71 54.06 39.69
C VAL A 58 67.73 53.03 39.20
N ARG A 59 67.80 51.84 39.82
CA ARG A 59 68.62 50.71 39.33
C ARG A 59 68.21 50.31 37.92
N ALA A 60 66.91 50.13 37.67
CA ALA A 60 66.39 49.71 36.37
C ALA A 60 66.71 50.74 35.26
N GLN A 61 66.56 52.04 35.54
CA GLN A 61 66.91 53.12 34.61
C GLN A 61 68.42 53.16 34.33
N LEU A 62 69.25 53.02 35.36
CA LEU A 62 70.71 53.01 35.21
C LEU A 62 71.20 51.75 34.48
N LEU A 63 70.59 50.59 34.71
CA LEU A 63 70.89 49.35 34.00
C LEU A 63 70.53 49.43 32.51
N ALA A 64 69.36 50.01 32.19
CA ALA A 64 68.97 50.26 30.80
C ALA A 64 69.90 51.28 30.11
N SER A 65 70.33 52.31 30.84
CA SER A 65 71.34 53.25 30.34
C SER A 65 72.68 52.55 30.11
N LEU A 66 73.10 51.67 31.03
CA LEU A 66 74.33 50.90 30.90
C LEU A 66 74.29 49.96 29.68
N SER A 67 73.20 49.22 29.49
CA SER A 67 73.05 48.33 28.32
C SER A 67 73.02 49.11 27.00
N ALA A 68 72.38 50.28 26.97
CA ALA A 68 72.40 51.15 25.81
C ALA A 68 73.82 51.67 25.50
N LYS A 69 74.60 52.04 26.52
CA LYS A 69 76.01 52.46 26.33
C LYS A 69 76.93 51.30 25.96
N GLN A 70 76.67 50.09 26.45
CA GLN A 70 77.38 48.89 26.01
C GLN A 70 77.12 48.64 24.52
N ALA A 71 75.87 48.72 24.08
CA ALA A 71 75.50 48.57 22.67
C ALA A 71 76.13 49.66 21.77
N GLU A 72 76.22 50.89 22.26
CA GLU A 72 76.87 52.02 21.57
C GLU A 72 78.39 51.81 21.43
N TYR A 73 79.06 51.33 22.49
CA TYR A 73 80.47 50.94 22.45
C TYR A 73 80.71 49.80 21.46
N ASP A 74 79.92 48.73 21.55
CA ASP A 74 80.05 47.59 20.64
C ASP A 74 79.81 48.01 19.18
N ALA A 75 78.88 48.94 18.93
CA ALA A 75 78.65 49.51 17.61
C ALA A 75 79.85 50.35 17.11
N ALA A 76 80.45 51.16 17.97
CA ALA A 76 81.64 51.93 17.63
C ALA A 76 82.84 51.01 17.32
N VAL A 77 83.03 49.94 18.09
CA VAL A 77 84.07 48.93 17.85
C VAL A 77 83.82 48.20 16.53
N ARG A 78 82.58 47.80 16.24
CA ARG A 78 82.21 47.21 14.93
C ARG A 78 82.55 48.16 13.76
N LYS A 79 82.32 49.47 13.94
CA LYS A 79 82.64 50.49 12.92
C LYS A 79 84.15 50.61 12.70
N VAL A 80 84.97 50.64 13.75
CA VAL A 80 86.44 50.65 13.62
C VAL A 80 86.95 49.37 12.96
N ASN A 81 86.51 48.20 13.44
CA ASN A 81 86.91 46.90 12.88
C ASN A 81 86.53 46.79 11.40
N GLY A 82 85.42 47.41 11.01
CA GLY A 82 84.99 47.47 9.65
C GLY A 82 85.84 48.35 8.73
N LEU A 83 86.26 49.51 9.23
CA LEU A 83 87.15 50.43 8.49
C LEU A 83 88.59 49.90 8.41
N GLN A 84 88.99 49.04 9.35
CA GLN A 84 90.29 48.36 9.35
C GLN A 84 90.31 47.08 8.49
N GLY A 85 89.19 46.70 7.87
CA GLY A 85 89.11 45.55 6.97
C GLY A 85 89.17 44.19 7.66
N THR A 86 88.99 44.13 8.98
CA THR A 86 89.03 42.89 9.77
C THR A 86 87.65 42.21 9.85
N TYR A 87 86.95 42.09 8.72
CA TYR A 87 85.62 41.45 8.61
C TYR A 87 85.67 39.92 8.42
N SER A 88 86.74 39.23 8.82
CA SER A 88 86.78 37.76 8.77
C SER A 88 86.21 37.18 10.07
N SER A 89 84.89 37.31 10.30
CA SER A 89 84.20 36.73 11.46
C SER A 89 83.53 35.39 11.11
N PRO A 90 83.58 34.36 11.98
CA PRO A 90 82.88 33.08 11.81
C PRO A 90 81.37 33.17 11.52
N LEU A 91 80.71 34.26 11.91
CA LEU A 91 79.28 34.49 11.66
C LEU A 91 78.94 34.64 10.18
N ASP A 92 79.80 35.29 9.38
CA ASP A 92 79.55 35.50 7.95
C ASP A 92 79.69 34.20 7.15
N MET A 93 80.60 33.32 7.58
CA MET A 93 80.74 31.97 7.03
C MET A 93 79.50 31.11 7.34
N ALA A 94 78.98 31.17 8.56
CA ALA A 94 77.77 30.43 8.95
C ALA A 94 76.53 30.86 8.15
N VAL A 95 76.37 32.17 7.87
CA VAL A 95 75.29 32.68 7.02
C VAL A 95 75.47 32.25 5.57
N ALA A 96 76.70 32.26 5.05
CA ALA A 96 76.98 31.77 3.70
C ALA A 96 76.69 30.26 3.56
N GLU A 97 77.09 29.46 4.55
CA GLU A 97 76.81 28.02 4.60
C GLU A 97 75.31 27.74 4.68
N ALA A 98 74.56 28.47 5.52
CA ALA A 98 73.10 28.35 5.61
C ALA A 98 72.40 28.70 4.29
N ASN A 99 72.87 29.72 3.58
CA ASN A 99 72.35 30.08 2.26
C ASN A 99 72.63 29.00 1.21
N VAL A 100 73.82 28.41 1.23
CA VAL A 100 74.16 27.28 0.35
C VAL A 100 73.28 26.06 0.65
N ALA A 101 73.10 25.71 1.93
CA ALA A 101 72.24 24.62 2.34
C ALA A 101 70.77 24.83 1.92
N SER A 102 70.25 26.05 2.08
CA SER A 102 68.90 26.42 1.63
C SER A 102 68.75 26.29 0.12
N ALA A 103 69.73 26.79 -0.66
CA ALA A 103 69.72 26.69 -2.11
C ALA A 103 69.83 25.24 -2.61
N GLN A 104 70.60 24.39 -1.92
CA GLN A 104 70.69 22.96 -2.21
C GLN A 104 69.38 22.23 -1.93
N ALA A 105 68.71 22.55 -0.82
CA ALA A 105 67.39 21.99 -0.49
C ALA A 105 66.33 22.38 -1.54
N GLN A 106 66.35 23.64 -2.00
CA GLN A 106 65.48 24.13 -3.07
C GLN A 106 65.74 23.42 -4.40
N LEU A 107 67.01 23.19 -4.75
CA LEU A 107 67.38 22.45 -5.95
C LEU A 107 66.88 21.01 -5.90
N LEU A 108 67.09 20.32 -4.77
CA LEU A 108 66.64 18.94 -4.60
C LEU A 108 65.12 18.81 -4.66
N GLN A 109 64.39 19.77 -4.08
CA GLN A 109 62.94 19.82 -4.19
C GLN A 109 62.48 20.05 -5.64
N ALA A 110 63.09 21.01 -6.33
CA ALA A 110 62.81 21.26 -7.75
C ALA A 110 63.13 20.06 -8.66
N GLN A 111 64.17 19.27 -8.34
CA GLN A 111 64.49 18.03 -9.03
C GLN A 111 63.42 16.95 -8.81
N ARG A 112 62.99 16.74 -7.56
CA ARG A 112 61.88 15.81 -7.26
C ARG A 112 60.58 16.22 -7.91
N ASP A 113 60.29 17.52 -7.93
CA ASP A 113 59.11 18.06 -8.61
C ASP A 113 59.19 17.85 -10.13
N TYR A 114 60.36 18.02 -10.73
CA TYR A 114 60.60 17.74 -12.14
C TYR A 114 60.46 16.25 -12.47
N GLU A 115 61.04 15.35 -11.67
CA GLU A 115 60.90 13.90 -11.81
C GLU A 115 59.42 13.47 -11.73
N ARG A 116 58.67 13.99 -10.74
CA ARG A 116 57.21 13.75 -10.62
C ARG A 116 56.41 14.22 -11.84
N ILE A 117 56.81 15.32 -12.46
CA ILE A 117 56.15 15.84 -13.67
C ILE A 117 56.56 15.03 -14.91
N GLN A 118 57.81 14.56 -14.99
CA GLN A 118 58.32 13.79 -16.12
C GLN A 118 57.79 12.36 -16.14
N ASP A 119 57.76 11.68 -15.00
CA ASP A 119 57.38 10.26 -14.90
C ASP A 119 55.86 10.05 -14.75
N GLY A 120 55.11 11.15 -14.53
CA GLY A 120 53.66 11.11 -14.34
C GLY A 120 53.23 10.60 -12.96
N PRO A 121 51.92 10.49 -12.71
CA PRO A 121 51.41 9.98 -11.44
C PRO A 121 51.89 8.54 -11.21
N SER A 122 52.27 8.25 -9.96
CA SER A 122 52.77 6.93 -9.60
C SER A 122 51.69 5.85 -9.80
N GLU A 123 52.08 4.60 -10.02
CA GLU A 123 51.15 3.47 -10.16
C GLU A 123 50.17 3.38 -8.99
N ALA A 124 50.62 3.69 -7.76
CA ALA A 124 49.79 3.76 -6.56
C ALA A 124 48.76 4.90 -6.61
N GLU A 125 49.11 6.05 -7.18
CA GLU A 125 48.22 7.20 -7.34
C GLU A 125 47.17 6.93 -8.42
N ILE A 126 47.56 6.28 -9.52
CA ILE A 126 46.62 5.79 -10.55
C ILE A 126 45.66 4.77 -9.95
N ALA A 127 46.15 3.80 -9.17
CA ALA A 127 45.33 2.80 -8.51
C ALA A 127 44.33 3.43 -7.51
N LEU A 128 44.76 4.44 -6.74
CA LEU A 128 43.88 5.19 -5.84
C LEU A 128 42.80 5.96 -6.61
N LEU A 129 43.17 6.66 -7.69
CA LEU A 129 42.22 7.40 -8.52
C LEU A 129 41.24 6.46 -9.23
N GLN A 130 41.69 5.28 -9.65
CA GLN A 130 40.83 4.23 -10.20
C GLN A 130 39.86 3.70 -9.16
N ALA A 131 40.31 3.43 -7.93
CA ALA A 131 39.43 3.02 -6.84
C ALA A 131 38.36 4.09 -6.55
N GLN A 132 38.77 5.37 -6.47
CA GLN A 132 37.84 6.49 -6.28
C GLN A 132 36.84 6.62 -7.44
N LEU A 133 37.27 6.37 -8.68
CA LEU A 133 36.38 6.38 -9.84
C LEU A 133 35.36 5.24 -9.77
N THR A 134 35.80 4.02 -9.43
CA THR A 134 34.91 2.86 -9.26
C THR A 134 33.90 3.13 -8.16
N ASP A 135 34.33 3.58 -6.98
CA ASP A 135 33.44 3.92 -5.87
C ASP A 135 32.40 4.98 -6.28
N ALA A 136 32.83 6.01 -7.03
CA ALA A 136 31.94 7.06 -7.53
C ALA A 136 30.95 6.54 -8.59
N GLN A 137 31.37 5.61 -9.45
CA GLN A 137 30.53 4.97 -10.46
C GLN A 137 29.49 4.03 -9.83
N GLU A 138 29.88 3.23 -8.85
CA GLU A 138 28.97 2.37 -8.09
C GLU A 138 27.94 3.20 -7.34
N ASN A 139 28.38 4.23 -6.61
CA ASN A 139 27.48 5.15 -5.92
C ASN A 139 26.52 5.88 -6.89
N TYR A 140 26.99 6.27 -8.08
CA TYR A 140 26.12 6.85 -9.10
C TYR A 140 25.10 5.85 -9.64
N ALA A 141 25.51 4.59 -9.86
CA ALA A 141 24.63 3.53 -10.34
C ALA A 141 23.52 3.21 -9.31
N ASP A 142 23.87 3.13 -8.03
CA ASP A 142 22.92 2.90 -6.93
C ASP A 142 21.90 4.05 -6.84
N ILE A 143 22.36 5.31 -6.88
CA ILE A 143 21.48 6.48 -6.85
C ILE A 143 20.60 6.55 -8.10
N SER A 144 21.13 6.21 -9.27
CA SER A 144 20.41 6.27 -10.54
C SER A 144 19.39 5.14 -10.72
N ALA A 145 19.62 3.99 -10.10
CA ALA A 145 18.68 2.87 -10.10
C ALA A 145 17.39 3.19 -9.32
N GLY A 146 17.45 4.16 -8.40
CA GLY A 146 16.32 4.58 -7.59
C GLY A 146 16.07 3.65 -6.39
N PRO A 147 14.93 3.81 -5.70
CA PRO A 147 14.58 2.94 -4.58
C PRO A 147 14.44 1.48 -5.03
N ASP A 148 14.85 0.55 -4.17
CA ASP A 148 14.68 -0.88 -4.43
C ASP A 148 13.19 -1.18 -4.74
N PRO A 149 12.87 -1.84 -5.86
CA PRO A 149 11.49 -2.19 -6.18
C PRO A 149 10.81 -3.00 -5.07
N ASP A 150 11.55 -3.79 -4.29
CA ASP A 150 11.02 -4.54 -3.15
C ASP A 150 10.63 -3.59 -2.00
N ASP A 151 11.40 -2.52 -1.76
CA ASP A 151 11.06 -1.48 -0.77
C ASP A 151 9.82 -0.68 -1.20
N VAL A 152 9.72 -0.36 -2.49
CA VAL A 152 8.54 0.32 -3.05
C VAL A 152 7.31 -0.58 -2.90
N ALA A 153 7.40 -1.85 -3.30
CA ALA A 153 6.31 -2.81 -3.16
C ALA A 153 5.90 -3.00 -1.69
N ALA A 154 6.86 -3.07 -0.77
CA ALA A 154 6.58 -3.15 0.67
C ALA A 154 5.88 -1.89 1.20
N ALA A 155 6.27 -0.70 0.74
CA ALA A 155 5.63 0.56 1.10
C ALA A 155 4.20 0.66 0.53
N GLU A 156 4.00 0.28 -0.73
CA GLU A 156 2.68 0.22 -1.37
C GLU A 156 1.75 -0.76 -0.65
N ALA A 157 2.24 -1.94 -0.28
CA ALA A 157 1.48 -2.92 0.50
C ALA A 157 1.07 -2.37 1.87
N ARG A 158 1.93 -1.59 2.53
CA ARG A 158 1.59 -0.89 3.79
C ARG A 158 0.53 0.18 3.58
N ILE A 159 0.62 0.95 2.50
CA ILE A 159 -0.40 1.95 2.16
C ILE A 159 -1.74 1.26 1.91
N ALA A 160 -1.77 0.19 1.09
CA ALA A 160 -2.98 -0.57 0.80
C ALA A 160 -3.60 -1.18 2.06
N ALA A 161 -2.79 -1.77 2.95
CA ALA A 161 -3.27 -2.33 4.20
C ALA A 161 -3.85 -1.25 5.15
N THR A 162 -3.21 -0.07 5.20
CA THR A 162 -3.69 1.07 6.00
C THR A 162 -5.00 1.61 5.43
N GLN A 163 -5.09 1.71 4.10
CA GLN A 163 -6.30 2.15 3.42
C GLN A 163 -7.47 1.19 3.68
N ALA A 164 -7.25 -0.12 3.56
CA ALA A 164 -8.27 -1.12 3.88
C ALA A 164 -8.75 -1.04 5.35
N THR A 165 -7.84 -0.71 6.28
CA THR A 165 -8.18 -0.49 7.69
C THR A 165 -9.05 0.76 7.89
N LEU A 166 -8.75 1.84 7.16
CA LEU A 166 -9.56 3.07 7.17
C LEU A 166 -10.93 2.85 6.53
N ASP A 167 -10.99 2.13 5.41
CA ASP A 167 -12.23 1.82 4.72
C ASP A 167 -13.13 0.93 5.59
N SER A 168 -12.52 0.06 6.42
CA SER A 168 -13.25 -0.74 7.42
C SER A 168 -13.91 0.09 8.53
N ALA A 169 -13.55 1.37 8.69
CA ALA A 169 -14.23 2.27 9.62
C ALA A 169 -15.61 2.73 9.10
N PHE A 170 -15.85 2.59 7.79
CA PHE A 170 -17.11 2.95 7.15
C PHE A 170 -17.84 1.69 6.69
N ILE A 171 -19.03 1.47 7.21
CA ILE A 171 -19.91 0.41 6.72
C ILE A 171 -20.65 0.95 5.50
N THR A 172 -20.41 0.34 4.34
CA THR A 172 -21.09 0.65 3.09
C THR A 172 -22.07 -0.47 2.73
N ALA A 173 -23.16 -0.12 2.04
CA ALA A 173 -24.12 -1.11 1.58
C ALA A 173 -23.52 -1.94 0.43
N PRO A 174 -23.53 -3.29 0.51
CA PRO A 174 -22.99 -4.14 -0.55
C PRO A 174 -23.87 -4.20 -1.81
N PHE A 175 -25.14 -3.80 -1.70
CA PHE A 175 -26.11 -3.72 -2.80
C PHE A 175 -27.19 -2.68 -2.48
N ASP A 176 -28.01 -2.32 -3.47
CA ASP A 176 -29.15 -1.42 -3.29
C ASP A 176 -30.29 -2.14 -2.58
N GLY A 177 -30.87 -1.54 -1.54
CA GLY A 177 -31.94 -2.17 -0.78
C GLY A 177 -32.51 -1.27 0.30
N ILE A 178 -33.33 -1.85 1.16
CA ILE A 178 -33.97 -1.16 2.28
C ILE A 178 -33.40 -1.69 3.60
N ILE A 179 -33.04 -0.77 4.50
CA ILE A 179 -32.64 -1.15 5.86
C ILE A 179 -33.89 -1.58 6.63
N SER A 180 -34.04 -2.89 6.83
CA SER A 180 -35.18 -3.49 7.52
C SER A 180 -35.01 -3.52 9.04
N GLU A 181 -33.76 -3.55 9.52
CA GLU A 181 -33.45 -3.55 10.94
C GLU A 181 -32.21 -2.71 11.25
N VAL A 182 -32.31 -1.90 12.30
CA VAL A 182 -31.20 -1.11 12.85
C VAL A 182 -30.87 -1.65 14.23
N ILE A 183 -29.75 -2.35 14.35
CA ILE A 183 -29.33 -3.05 15.57
C ILE A 183 -28.45 -2.13 16.43
N VAL A 184 -27.60 -1.32 15.80
CA VAL A 184 -26.67 -0.41 16.48
C VAL A 184 -27.11 1.04 16.37
N LYS A 185 -26.83 1.84 17.40
CA LYS A 185 -27.16 3.26 17.48
C LYS A 185 -25.92 4.12 17.71
N PRO A 186 -25.98 5.42 17.39
CA PRO A 186 -24.89 6.35 17.68
C PRO A 186 -24.54 6.34 19.18
N GLY A 187 -23.28 6.04 19.48
CA GLY A 187 -22.75 5.95 20.86
C GLY A 187 -22.61 4.53 21.40
N ASP A 188 -23.14 3.52 20.69
CA ASP A 188 -22.97 2.12 21.08
C ASP A 188 -21.52 1.66 20.87
N LEU A 189 -21.03 0.83 21.79
CA LEU A 189 -19.76 0.13 21.62
C LEU A 189 -19.99 -1.16 20.84
N VAL A 190 -19.35 -1.30 19.69
CA VAL A 190 -19.44 -2.48 18.82
C VAL A 190 -18.10 -3.21 18.74
N SER A 191 -18.16 -4.52 18.59
CA SER A 191 -16.98 -5.37 18.37
C SER A 191 -16.94 -5.87 16.92
N PRO A 192 -15.76 -6.20 16.37
CA PRO A 192 -15.66 -6.83 15.04
C PRO A 192 -16.58 -8.05 14.93
N GLY A 193 -17.34 -8.13 13.83
CA GLY A 193 -18.33 -9.18 13.59
C GLY A 193 -19.71 -8.95 14.21
N SER A 194 -19.93 -7.84 14.91
CA SER A 194 -21.28 -7.48 15.38
C SER A 194 -22.16 -7.05 14.21
N PHE A 195 -23.42 -7.49 14.18
CA PHE A 195 -24.38 -7.05 13.18
C PHE A 195 -24.83 -5.62 13.47
N ALA A 196 -24.69 -4.73 12.48
CA ALA A 196 -25.06 -3.32 12.59
C ALA A 196 -26.46 -3.03 12.02
N PHE A 197 -26.68 -3.47 10.78
CA PHE A 197 -27.90 -3.24 10.02
C PHE A 197 -28.27 -4.50 9.27
N LYS A 198 -29.58 -4.73 9.11
CA LYS A 198 -30.11 -5.69 8.15
C LYS A 198 -30.58 -4.94 6.91
N LEU A 199 -30.03 -5.32 5.76
CA LEU A 199 -30.35 -4.75 4.46
C LEU A 199 -31.05 -5.84 3.64
N ASP A 200 -32.27 -5.57 3.21
CA ASP A 200 -33.07 -6.48 2.42
C ASP A 200 -33.37 -5.85 1.04
N ASP A 201 -33.21 -6.63 -0.03
CA ASP A 201 -33.68 -6.28 -1.37
C ASP A 201 -35.14 -6.75 -1.51
N LEU A 202 -36.04 -5.80 -1.77
CA LEU A 202 -37.48 -6.06 -1.92
C LEU A 202 -37.94 -5.99 -3.38
N SER A 203 -37.02 -5.88 -4.34
CA SER A 203 -37.36 -5.82 -5.76
C SER A 203 -37.87 -7.15 -6.32
N HIS A 204 -37.35 -8.26 -5.79
CA HIS A 204 -37.76 -9.62 -6.14
C HIS A 204 -38.19 -10.37 -4.89
N LEU A 205 -39.50 -10.58 -4.73
CA LEU A 205 -40.02 -11.35 -3.60
C LEU A 205 -40.05 -12.83 -3.94
N LEU A 206 -39.48 -13.63 -3.03
CA LEU A 206 -39.44 -15.08 -3.12
C LEU A 206 -40.33 -15.70 -2.05
N VAL A 207 -41.04 -16.76 -2.44
CA VAL A 207 -41.87 -17.55 -1.54
C VAL A 207 -41.32 -18.97 -1.49
N ASP A 208 -40.95 -19.37 -0.28
CA ASP A 208 -40.46 -20.71 0.02
C ASP A 208 -41.64 -21.61 0.40
N VAL A 209 -41.79 -22.72 -0.31
CA VAL A 209 -42.83 -23.73 -0.07
C VAL A 209 -42.19 -25.08 0.19
N GLU A 210 -42.70 -25.81 1.19
CA GLU A 210 -42.30 -27.18 1.44
C GLU A 210 -43.24 -28.16 0.73
N VAL A 211 -42.72 -28.91 -0.23
CA VAL A 211 -43.47 -29.90 -1.02
C VAL A 211 -43.09 -31.32 -0.57
N SER A 212 -44.07 -32.23 -0.47
CA SER A 212 -43.82 -33.60 -0.03
C SER A 212 -43.00 -34.41 -1.04
N GLU A 213 -42.22 -35.39 -0.55
CA GLU A 213 -41.46 -36.35 -1.38
C GLU A 213 -42.32 -37.07 -2.44
N VAL A 214 -43.62 -37.27 -2.19
CA VAL A 214 -44.51 -37.94 -3.14
C VAL A 214 -44.85 -37.09 -4.36
N ASP A 215 -44.83 -35.76 -4.22
CA ASP A 215 -45.29 -34.81 -5.24
C ASP A 215 -44.12 -34.06 -5.92
N ILE A 216 -42.94 -34.00 -5.28
CA ILE A 216 -41.81 -33.20 -5.75
C ILE A 216 -41.38 -33.53 -7.19
N ASN A 217 -41.48 -34.79 -7.61
CA ASN A 217 -41.11 -35.23 -8.97
C ASN A 217 -42.01 -34.65 -10.07
N ARG A 218 -43.16 -34.08 -9.71
CA ARG A 218 -44.09 -33.41 -10.64
C ARG A 218 -43.83 -31.90 -10.73
N ILE A 219 -43.05 -31.35 -9.81
CA ILE A 219 -42.74 -29.92 -9.78
C ILE A 219 -41.48 -29.66 -10.58
N LEU A 220 -41.58 -28.75 -11.54
CA LEU A 220 -40.50 -28.36 -12.43
C LEU A 220 -40.29 -26.85 -12.40
N VAL A 221 -39.03 -26.44 -12.55
CA VAL A 221 -38.67 -25.03 -12.72
C VAL A 221 -39.39 -24.47 -13.95
N GLY A 222 -39.95 -23.28 -13.81
CA GLY A 222 -40.74 -22.60 -14.85
C GLY A 222 -42.25 -22.86 -14.80
N GLN A 223 -42.74 -23.71 -13.89
CA GLN A 223 -44.19 -23.89 -13.70
C GLN A 223 -44.84 -22.64 -13.10
N ASN A 224 -46.06 -22.34 -13.54
CA ASN A 224 -46.86 -21.25 -13.01
C ASN A 224 -47.44 -21.63 -11.64
N ALA A 225 -47.47 -20.65 -10.74
CA ALA A 225 -48.04 -20.76 -9.42
C ALA A 225 -49.01 -19.60 -9.17
N ILE A 226 -50.11 -19.90 -8.47
CA ILE A 226 -51.04 -18.89 -7.96
C ILE A 226 -50.82 -18.79 -6.45
N LEU A 227 -50.56 -17.58 -5.97
CA LEU A 227 -50.27 -17.29 -4.58
C LEU A 227 -51.38 -16.44 -3.98
N THR A 228 -51.67 -16.72 -2.72
CA THR A 228 -52.62 -15.97 -1.89
C THR A 228 -51.98 -15.69 -0.55
N PHE A 229 -52.26 -14.55 0.06
CA PHE A 229 -51.70 -14.18 1.36
C PHE A 229 -52.85 -13.98 2.35
N ASP A 230 -52.77 -14.61 3.52
CA ASP A 230 -53.84 -14.54 4.53
C ASP A 230 -54.17 -13.09 4.94
N ALA A 231 -53.16 -12.22 4.92
CA ALA A 231 -53.27 -10.81 5.27
C ALA A 231 -53.83 -9.93 4.15
N VAL A 232 -53.86 -10.41 2.90
CA VAL A 232 -54.34 -9.66 1.73
C VAL A 232 -55.52 -10.38 1.10
N LEU A 233 -56.72 -10.06 1.60
CA LEU A 233 -57.94 -10.75 1.23
C LEU A 233 -58.32 -10.52 -0.24
N ALA A 234 -58.76 -11.60 -0.90
CA ALA A 234 -59.38 -11.60 -2.23
C ALA A 234 -58.48 -11.11 -3.39
N THR A 235 -57.17 -11.23 -3.27
CA THR A 235 -56.22 -10.99 -4.36
C THR A 235 -55.39 -12.23 -4.62
N GLU A 236 -55.38 -12.67 -5.87
CA GLU A 236 -54.50 -13.73 -6.36
C GLU A 236 -53.27 -13.07 -6.99
N TYR A 237 -52.10 -13.62 -6.68
CA TYR A 237 -50.82 -13.21 -7.24
C TYR A 237 -50.26 -14.34 -8.09
N HIS A 238 -49.48 -13.97 -9.10
CA HIS A 238 -48.88 -14.91 -10.03
C HIS A 238 -47.40 -15.04 -9.74
N GLY A 239 -46.94 -16.29 -9.69
CA GLY A 239 -45.55 -16.61 -9.53
C GLY A 239 -45.08 -17.68 -10.48
N VAL A 240 -43.77 -17.84 -10.54
CA VAL A 240 -43.11 -18.90 -11.31
C VAL A 240 -42.14 -19.66 -10.41
N VAL A 241 -42.11 -20.98 -10.55
CA VAL A 241 -41.13 -21.81 -9.84
C VAL A 241 -39.73 -21.45 -10.34
N ASN A 242 -38.93 -20.85 -9.47
CA ASN A 242 -37.56 -20.42 -9.77
C ASN A 242 -36.55 -21.53 -9.43
N GLU A 243 -36.76 -22.22 -8.30
CA GLU A 243 -35.84 -23.27 -7.85
C GLU A 243 -36.60 -24.43 -7.19
N VAL A 244 -36.11 -25.65 -7.43
CA VAL A 244 -36.57 -26.86 -6.76
C VAL A 244 -35.35 -27.51 -6.10
N ALA A 245 -35.34 -27.61 -4.77
CA ALA A 245 -34.23 -28.18 -4.04
C ALA A 245 -34.01 -29.65 -4.42
N LEU A 246 -32.75 -30.03 -4.67
CA LEU A 246 -32.37 -31.41 -5.00
C LEU A 246 -32.30 -32.32 -3.77
N VAL A 247 -32.16 -31.74 -2.58
CA VAL A 247 -32.01 -32.46 -1.32
C VAL A 247 -33.17 -32.10 -0.42
N GLY A 248 -33.93 -33.11 -0.02
CA GLY A 248 -35.04 -32.97 0.91
C GLY A 248 -34.56 -32.84 2.36
N THR A 249 -35.38 -32.20 3.18
CA THR A 249 -35.19 -32.08 4.62
C THR A 249 -36.20 -32.95 5.35
N THR A 250 -35.75 -33.65 6.39
CA THR A 250 -36.65 -34.45 7.25
C THR A 250 -37.00 -33.64 8.49
N SER A 251 -38.29 -33.35 8.68
CA SER A 251 -38.81 -32.71 9.88
C SER A 251 -39.90 -33.59 10.49
N ALA A 252 -39.75 -33.95 11.77
CA ALA A 252 -40.68 -34.82 12.50
C ALA A 252 -41.05 -36.15 11.78
N GLY A 253 -40.13 -36.70 10.99
CA GLY A 253 -40.32 -37.95 10.24
C GLY A 253 -41.01 -37.79 8.88
N VAL A 254 -41.36 -36.57 8.48
CA VAL A 254 -41.87 -36.23 7.14
C VAL A 254 -40.72 -35.66 6.31
N VAL A 255 -40.54 -36.17 5.09
CA VAL A 255 -39.57 -35.66 4.11
C VAL A 255 -40.26 -34.61 3.24
N SER A 256 -39.72 -33.40 3.24
CA SER A 256 -40.15 -32.30 2.37
C SER A 256 -38.99 -31.75 1.55
N PHE A 257 -39.29 -31.17 0.40
CA PHE A 257 -38.36 -30.52 -0.49
C PHE A 257 -38.75 -29.05 -0.59
N LYS A 258 -37.76 -28.17 -0.47
CA LYS A 258 -37.96 -26.73 -0.60
C LYS A 258 -38.12 -26.35 -2.07
N VAL A 259 -39.19 -25.65 -2.39
CA VAL A 259 -39.45 -25.05 -3.71
C VAL A 259 -39.52 -23.54 -3.53
N THR A 260 -38.72 -22.81 -4.31
CA THR A 260 -38.67 -21.34 -4.29
C THR A 260 -39.44 -20.80 -5.48
N ILE A 261 -40.43 -19.96 -5.21
CA ILE A 261 -41.31 -19.35 -6.22
C ILE A 261 -41.06 -17.85 -6.23
N GLU A 262 -40.78 -17.29 -7.41
CA GLU A 262 -40.65 -15.84 -7.59
C GLU A 262 -42.04 -15.24 -7.86
N LEU A 263 -42.36 -14.16 -7.14
CA LEU A 263 -43.59 -13.41 -7.31
C LEU A 263 -43.45 -12.37 -8.43
N LEU A 264 -44.30 -12.44 -9.45
CA LEU A 264 -44.18 -11.61 -10.66
C LEU A 264 -44.95 -10.28 -10.55
N ASP A 265 -46.03 -10.26 -9.77
CA ASP A 265 -46.96 -9.14 -9.63
C ASP A 265 -47.07 -8.65 -8.18
N ALA A 266 -45.93 -8.66 -7.46
CA ALA A 266 -45.82 -8.16 -6.10
C ALA A 266 -46.27 -6.69 -5.98
N ASP A 267 -47.08 -6.40 -4.96
CA ASP A 267 -47.52 -5.03 -4.63
C ASP A 267 -46.99 -4.58 -3.25
N ALA A 268 -47.29 -3.34 -2.86
CA ALA A 268 -46.85 -2.78 -1.57
C ALA A 268 -47.53 -3.42 -0.34
N ASN A 269 -48.58 -4.23 -0.54
CA ASN A 269 -49.30 -4.91 0.53
C ASN A 269 -48.63 -6.25 0.87
N VAL A 270 -47.95 -6.89 -0.09
CA VAL A 270 -47.15 -8.09 0.16
C VAL A 270 -45.83 -7.71 0.81
N ARG A 271 -45.51 -8.34 1.95
CA ARG A 271 -44.27 -8.08 2.70
C ARG A 271 -43.53 -9.38 3.02
N PRO A 272 -42.19 -9.36 3.09
CA PRO A 272 -41.42 -10.50 3.58
C PRO A 272 -41.88 -10.95 4.96
N GLY A 273 -41.91 -12.28 5.16
CA GLY A 273 -42.34 -12.90 6.41
C GLY A 273 -43.85 -13.15 6.54
N MET A 274 -44.66 -12.78 5.53
CA MET A 274 -46.06 -13.20 5.45
C MET A 274 -46.19 -14.68 5.12
N THR A 275 -47.25 -15.33 5.63
CA THR A 275 -47.64 -16.67 5.21
C THR A 275 -48.37 -16.60 3.87
N ALA A 276 -47.97 -17.44 2.92
CA ALA A 276 -48.60 -17.56 1.62
C ALA A 276 -49.23 -18.95 1.44
N GLY A 277 -50.44 -19.00 0.90
CA GLY A 277 -51.01 -20.19 0.30
C GLY A 277 -50.61 -20.26 -1.16
N VAL A 278 -50.09 -21.41 -1.60
CA VAL A 278 -49.60 -21.60 -2.97
C VAL A 278 -50.35 -22.73 -3.64
N SER A 279 -50.86 -22.47 -4.84
CA SER A 279 -51.43 -23.47 -5.74
C SER A 279 -50.53 -23.60 -6.97
N LEU A 280 -49.90 -24.77 -7.12
CA LEU A 280 -48.98 -25.08 -8.21
C LEU A 280 -49.74 -25.77 -9.35
N VAL A 281 -49.59 -25.24 -10.57
CA VAL A 281 -50.17 -25.86 -11.75
C VAL A 281 -49.24 -26.96 -12.25
N VAL A 282 -49.51 -28.20 -11.85
CA VAL A 282 -48.66 -29.37 -12.16
C VAL A 282 -48.86 -29.94 -13.56
N SER A 283 -50.04 -29.75 -14.14
CA SER A 283 -50.38 -30.20 -15.49
C SER A 283 -51.60 -29.44 -15.99
N GLU A 284 -51.50 -28.93 -17.20
CA GLU A 284 -52.60 -28.33 -17.95
C GLU A 284 -52.81 -29.17 -19.21
N LEU A 285 -54.05 -29.58 -19.44
CA LEU A 285 -54.45 -30.41 -20.58
C LEU A 285 -55.51 -29.63 -21.36
N GLU A 286 -55.17 -29.22 -22.57
CA GLU A 286 -56.08 -28.57 -23.50
C GLU A 286 -56.73 -29.60 -24.43
N ASP A 287 -57.93 -29.28 -24.95
CA ASP A 287 -58.67 -30.11 -25.91
C ASP A 287 -58.95 -31.56 -25.47
N VAL A 288 -59.22 -31.77 -24.17
CA VAL A 288 -59.56 -33.10 -23.61
C VAL A 288 -61.05 -33.29 -23.33
N LEU A 289 -61.53 -34.54 -23.48
CA LEU A 289 -62.89 -34.92 -23.12
C LEU A 289 -63.00 -35.06 -21.59
N LEU A 290 -63.79 -34.20 -20.96
CA LEU A 290 -64.00 -34.20 -19.52
C LEU A 290 -65.33 -34.83 -19.13
N VAL A 291 -65.28 -35.69 -18.11
CA VAL A 291 -66.47 -36.25 -17.46
C VAL A 291 -66.48 -35.86 -15.99
N PRO A 292 -67.60 -35.33 -15.46
CA PRO A 292 -67.73 -35.08 -14.02
C PRO A 292 -67.47 -36.35 -13.22
N ASN A 293 -66.65 -36.27 -12.17
CA ASN A 293 -66.28 -37.43 -11.34
C ASN A 293 -67.52 -38.19 -10.81
N ARG A 294 -68.61 -37.47 -10.55
CA ARG A 294 -69.91 -38.01 -10.09
C ARG A 294 -70.66 -38.89 -11.11
N ALA A 295 -70.31 -38.83 -12.40
CA ALA A 295 -70.93 -39.62 -13.46
C ALA A 295 -70.25 -40.99 -13.64
N VAL A 296 -69.03 -41.15 -13.13
CA VAL A 296 -68.24 -42.38 -13.26
C VAL A 296 -68.71 -43.42 -12.24
N ARG A 297 -68.86 -44.67 -12.68
CA ARG A 297 -69.15 -45.84 -11.85
C ARG A 297 -68.19 -46.97 -12.12
N LEU A 298 -68.08 -47.89 -11.16
CA LEU A 298 -67.43 -49.18 -11.35
C LEU A 298 -68.49 -50.23 -11.62
N LEU A 299 -68.42 -50.89 -12.77
CA LEU A 299 -69.24 -52.04 -13.13
C LEU A 299 -68.31 -53.21 -13.41
N ASN A 300 -68.40 -54.29 -12.63
CA ASN A 300 -67.54 -55.49 -12.77
C ASN A 300 -66.02 -55.22 -12.76
N GLY A 301 -65.59 -54.12 -12.12
CA GLY A 301 -64.18 -53.71 -12.07
C GLY A 301 -63.77 -52.69 -13.14
N ASP A 302 -64.62 -52.48 -14.16
CA ASP A 302 -64.39 -51.49 -15.22
C ASP A 302 -65.04 -50.15 -14.88
N ARG A 303 -64.37 -49.06 -15.25
CA ARG A 303 -64.91 -47.70 -15.14
C ARG A 303 -65.88 -47.46 -16.30
N VAL A 304 -67.13 -47.13 -15.97
CA VAL A 304 -68.20 -46.88 -16.93
C VAL A 304 -68.91 -45.56 -16.67
N VAL A 305 -69.42 -44.94 -17.72
CA VAL A 305 -70.32 -43.77 -17.69
C VAL A 305 -71.61 -44.16 -18.38
N TYR A 306 -72.75 -43.80 -17.81
CA TYR A 306 -74.05 -44.10 -18.40
C TYR A 306 -74.46 -42.98 -19.35
N ILE A 307 -74.75 -43.32 -20.61
CA ILE A 307 -75.24 -42.38 -21.61
C ILE A 307 -76.72 -42.62 -21.90
N VAL A 308 -77.45 -41.54 -22.18
CA VAL A 308 -78.84 -41.59 -22.65
C VAL A 308 -78.80 -41.46 -24.18
N LYS A 309 -79.14 -42.54 -24.89
CA LYS A 309 -79.29 -42.50 -26.34
C LYS A 309 -80.74 -42.19 -26.71
N ALA A 310 -80.95 -41.40 -27.76
CA ALA A 310 -82.29 -40.99 -28.20
C ALA A 310 -83.22 -42.16 -28.60
N ASP A 311 -82.66 -43.34 -28.83
CA ASP A 311 -83.35 -44.57 -29.24
C ASP A 311 -83.60 -45.57 -28.08
N SER A 312 -83.16 -45.27 -26.86
CA SER A 312 -83.28 -46.15 -25.69
C SER A 312 -83.95 -45.45 -24.51
N SER A 313 -84.96 -46.09 -23.91
CA SER A 313 -85.61 -45.61 -22.68
C SER A 313 -84.75 -45.78 -21.41
N ALA A 314 -83.66 -46.55 -21.49
CA ALA A 314 -82.78 -46.85 -20.36
C ALA A 314 -81.34 -46.39 -20.67
N PRO A 315 -80.61 -45.81 -19.68
CA PRO A 315 -79.21 -45.44 -19.85
C PRO A 315 -78.33 -46.66 -20.13
N VAL A 316 -77.40 -46.52 -21.07
CA VAL A 316 -76.48 -47.60 -21.48
C VAL A 316 -75.11 -47.35 -20.85
N PRO A 317 -74.49 -48.33 -20.17
CA PRO A 317 -73.13 -48.20 -19.66
C PRO A 317 -72.12 -48.21 -20.82
N VAL A 318 -71.29 -47.18 -20.89
CA VAL A 318 -70.16 -47.07 -21.81
C VAL A 318 -68.87 -47.13 -21.01
N GLN A 319 -67.97 -48.04 -21.40
CA GLN A 319 -66.67 -48.16 -20.76
C GLN A 319 -65.79 -46.96 -21.12
N VAL A 320 -65.11 -46.42 -20.11
CA VAL A 320 -64.19 -45.30 -20.25
C VAL A 320 -62.84 -45.62 -19.61
N VAL A 321 -61.78 -45.17 -20.26
CA VAL A 321 -60.41 -45.16 -19.74
C VAL A 321 -60.13 -43.75 -19.27
N LEU A 322 -59.96 -43.59 -17.95
CA LEU A 322 -59.72 -42.29 -17.36
C LEU A 322 -58.22 -41.98 -17.26
N GLY A 323 -57.87 -40.75 -17.58
CA GLY A 323 -56.53 -40.18 -17.48
C GLY A 323 -56.36 -39.31 -16.23
N ALA A 324 -55.87 -38.08 -16.44
CA ALA A 324 -55.73 -37.11 -15.37
C ALA A 324 -57.08 -36.77 -14.72
N SER A 325 -57.09 -36.54 -13.41
CA SER A 325 -58.30 -36.21 -12.66
C SER A 325 -58.06 -34.99 -11.79
N SER A 326 -58.99 -34.04 -11.86
CA SER A 326 -59.15 -32.93 -10.92
C SER A 326 -60.16 -33.28 -9.83
N GLU A 327 -60.39 -32.39 -8.87
CA GLU A 327 -61.41 -32.59 -7.83
C GLU A 327 -62.83 -32.79 -8.40
N THR A 328 -63.14 -32.17 -9.54
CA THR A 328 -64.51 -32.13 -10.09
C THR A 328 -64.67 -32.94 -11.38
N TYR A 329 -63.62 -33.07 -12.19
CA TYR A 329 -63.66 -33.76 -13.50
C TYR A 329 -62.50 -34.72 -13.69
N SER A 330 -62.74 -35.77 -14.47
CA SER A 330 -61.72 -36.69 -14.97
C SER A 330 -61.64 -36.60 -16.49
N GLU A 331 -60.41 -36.64 -17.01
CA GLU A 331 -60.11 -36.81 -18.42
C GLU A 331 -60.50 -38.21 -18.88
N VAL A 332 -61.12 -38.31 -20.06
CA VAL A 332 -61.37 -39.57 -20.77
C VAL A 332 -60.35 -39.71 -21.90
N GLN A 333 -59.38 -40.62 -21.73
CA GLN A 333 -58.33 -40.88 -22.71
C GLN A 333 -58.75 -41.91 -23.77
N GLY A 334 -59.78 -42.71 -23.48
CA GLY A 334 -60.28 -43.73 -24.39
C GLY A 334 -61.61 -44.32 -23.94
N GLY A 335 -62.24 -45.07 -24.83
CA GLY A 335 -63.59 -45.61 -24.66
C GLY A 335 -64.50 -45.23 -25.82
N GLU A 336 -65.79 -45.53 -25.68
CA GLU A 336 -66.78 -45.26 -26.74
C GLU A 336 -67.56 -43.95 -26.48
N LEU A 337 -67.11 -43.14 -25.53
CA LEU A 337 -67.75 -41.86 -25.18
C LEU A 337 -67.30 -40.75 -26.13
N ASN A 338 -68.25 -40.03 -26.72
CA ASN A 338 -67.98 -38.95 -27.67
C ASN A 338 -68.42 -37.58 -27.13
N VAL A 339 -67.84 -36.52 -27.71
CA VAL A 339 -68.28 -35.15 -27.45
C VAL A 339 -69.75 -35.00 -27.89
N GLY A 340 -70.60 -34.57 -26.97
CA GLY A 340 -72.03 -34.36 -27.21
C GLY A 340 -72.95 -35.46 -26.66
N ASP A 341 -72.41 -36.56 -26.15
CA ASP A 341 -73.23 -37.59 -25.49
C ASP A 341 -73.84 -37.07 -24.17
N GLU A 342 -75.14 -37.31 -23.98
CA GLU A 342 -75.82 -36.97 -22.73
C GLU A 342 -75.52 -38.02 -21.66
N ILE A 343 -74.79 -37.63 -20.61
CA ILE A 343 -74.39 -38.51 -19.51
C ILE A 343 -75.34 -38.40 -18.32
N VAL A 344 -75.55 -39.51 -17.62
CA VAL A 344 -76.32 -39.53 -16.37
C VAL A 344 -75.42 -39.13 -15.21
N LEU A 345 -75.80 -38.07 -14.49
CA LEU A 345 -75.14 -37.66 -13.26
C LEU A 345 -75.69 -38.46 -12.08
N ASN A 346 -74.78 -38.96 -11.24
CA ASN A 346 -75.12 -39.77 -10.06
C ASN A 346 -76.04 -40.97 -10.37
N PRO A 347 -75.67 -41.85 -11.32
CA PRO A 347 -76.48 -43.01 -11.65
C PRO A 347 -76.60 -43.97 -10.46
N PRO A 348 -77.77 -44.61 -10.27
CA PRO A 348 -77.97 -45.62 -9.23
C PRO A 348 -77.04 -46.82 -9.45
N THR A 349 -76.75 -47.57 -8.38
CA THR A 349 -75.90 -48.78 -8.44
C THR A 349 -76.54 -49.91 -9.25
N ASP A 350 -77.85 -49.86 -9.45
CA ASP A 350 -78.63 -50.80 -10.24
C ASP A 350 -79.76 -50.05 -10.98
N PHE A 351 -79.81 -50.17 -12.31
CA PHE A 351 -80.90 -49.62 -13.12
C PHE A 351 -82.09 -50.58 -13.23
N GLY A 352 -81.94 -51.83 -12.78
CA GLY A 352 -82.94 -52.89 -12.90
C GLY A 352 -84.21 -52.69 -12.07
N SER A 353 -84.17 -51.84 -11.03
CA SER A 353 -85.29 -51.69 -10.08
C SER A 353 -86.14 -50.41 -10.26
N PHE A 354 -85.70 -49.44 -11.07
CA PHE A 354 -86.41 -48.17 -11.22
C PHE A 354 -87.49 -48.16 -12.32
N PHE A 355 -87.35 -49.00 -13.35
CA PHE A 355 -88.29 -49.01 -14.48
C PHE A 355 -89.38 -50.10 -14.38
N GLU A 356 -89.34 -50.98 -13.37
CA GLU A 356 -90.30 -52.10 -13.21
C GLU A 356 -91.46 -51.78 -12.25
N GLY A 357 -91.42 -50.63 -11.56
CA GLY A 357 -92.46 -50.20 -10.60
C GLY A 357 -93.39 -49.14 -11.16
N GLY A 358 -94.34 -49.51 -12.02
CA GLY A 358 -95.46 -48.63 -12.37
C GLY A 358 -96.31 -48.27 -11.14
N PRO A 359 -96.93 -47.08 -11.07
CA PRO A 359 -97.73 -46.67 -9.92
C PRO A 359 -98.97 -47.57 -9.79
N PRO A 360 -99.35 -48.04 -8.59
CA PRO A 360 -100.59 -48.77 -8.40
C PRO A 360 -101.77 -47.86 -8.76
N GLY A 361 -102.57 -48.31 -9.74
CA GLY A 361 -103.83 -47.67 -10.12
C GLY A 361 -104.77 -47.58 -8.91
N GLN A 362 -105.45 -46.44 -8.80
CA GLN A 362 -106.60 -46.27 -7.91
C GLN A 362 -107.77 -47.14 -8.34
#